data_AF-A0A934IAL1-F1
#
_entry.id   AF-A0A934IAL1-F1
#
_cell.length_a   1.000
_cell.length_b   1.000
_cell.length_c   1.000
_cell.angle_alpha   90.00
_cell.angle_beta   90.00
_cell.angle_gamma   90.00
#
_symmetry.space_group_name_H-M   'P 1'
#
loop_
_entity.id
_entity.type
_entity.pdbx_description
1 polymer ?
#
loop_
_entity_poly.entity_id
_entity_poly.type
_entity_poly.pdbx_seq_one_letter_code
_entity_poly.pdbx_strand_id
1 'polypeptide(L)'
;MPQPVNSIAATLRFANSAAPKFYDLASPICWCLRQAEIHIRDQDMGFSGDSMSFVTDHGTISVNRKQSKADSVEIAIEVSADSSEDVTVARQICYQLIHRLCHRAKITSIVWQPSRQVLRPAQFTWAVLQDMPRRLGEVTQIRQRPHYGAAIH
;
A
#
# COMPACT_ATOMS: atom_id res chain seq x y z
N MET A 1 9.28 8.77 -6.03
CA MET A 1 8.64 9.65 -5.03
C MET A 1 8.80 9.01 -3.66
N PRO A 2 9.21 9.76 -2.63
CA PRO A 2 9.19 9.27 -1.25
C PRO A 2 7.74 8.98 -0.84
N GLN A 3 7.51 7.86 -0.16
CA GLN A 3 6.18 7.52 0.35
C GLN A 3 5.81 8.41 1.54
N PRO A 4 4.55 8.83 1.66
CA PRO A 4 4.11 9.57 2.84
C PRO A 4 4.27 8.69 4.10
N VAL A 5 4.63 9.32 5.22
CA VAL A 5 5.00 8.67 6.50
C VAL A 5 3.89 7.74 7.04
N ASN A 6 2.66 7.92 6.56
CA ASN A 6 1.46 7.20 6.99
C ASN A 6 0.90 6.26 5.91
N SER A 7 1.72 5.79 4.97
CA SER A 7 1.27 4.85 3.91
C SER A 7 1.82 3.44 4.09
N ILE A 8 0.99 2.46 3.74
CA ILE A 8 1.36 1.05 3.63
C ILE A 8 1.08 0.61 2.21
N ALA A 9 2.09 0.10 1.52
CA ALA A 9 1.94 -0.37 0.15
C ALA A 9 2.37 -1.81 -0.03
N ALA A 10 1.71 -2.49 -0.95
CA ALA A 10 2.06 -3.80 -1.42
C ALA A 10 2.02 -3.85 -2.94
N THR A 11 3.06 -4.38 -3.56
CA THR A 11 3.09 -4.60 -5.01
C THR A 11 2.96 -6.08 -5.30
N LEU A 12 1.88 -6.44 -5.97
CA LEU A 12 1.58 -7.78 -6.45
C LEU A 12 2.21 -7.97 -7.82
N ARG A 13 2.97 -9.06 -8.00
CA ARG A 13 3.53 -9.44 -9.29
C ARG A 13 2.78 -10.63 -9.84
N PHE A 14 2.46 -10.59 -11.13
CA PHE A 14 1.78 -11.66 -11.85
C PHE A 14 2.68 -12.22 -12.93
N ALA A 15 2.54 -13.52 -13.21
CA ALA A 15 3.08 -14.11 -14.43
C ALA A 15 2.31 -13.54 -15.64
N ASN A 16 2.96 -13.48 -16.80
CA ASN A 16 2.33 -12.95 -18.01
C ASN A 16 1.02 -13.70 -18.32
N SER A 17 -0.01 -13.01 -18.81
CA SER A 17 -1.40 -13.47 -19.03
C SER A 17 -2.27 -13.78 -17.79
N ALA A 18 -1.71 -13.81 -16.57
CA ALA A 18 -2.46 -14.16 -15.36
C ALA A 18 -3.00 -12.97 -14.56
N ALA A 19 -2.71 -11.74 -15.00
CA ALA A 19 -3.10 -10.54 -14.28
C ALA A 19 -4.59 -10.21 -14.49
N PRO A 20 -5.37 -10.00 -13.42
CA PRO A 20 -6.77 -9.62 -13.53
C PRO A 20 -6.92 -8.22 -14.15
N LYS A 21 -8.07 -7.95 -14.78
CA LYS A 21 -8.43 -6.58 -15.16
C LYS A 21 -8.85 -5.82 -13.90
N PHE A 22 -8.77 -4.48 -13.94
CA PHE A 22 -9.14 -3.66 -12.79
C PHE A 22 -10.57 -3.83 -12.30
N TYR A 23 -11.51 -4.00 -13.24
CA TYR A 23 -12.90 -4.28 -12.90
C TYR A 23 -13.06 -5.56 -12.07
N ASP A 24 -12.17 -6.54 -12.29
CA ASP A 24 -12.15 -7.80 -11.52
C ASP A 24 -11.60 -7.61 -10.10
N LEU A 25 -10.89 -6.49 -9.83
CA LEU A 25 -10.33 -6.15 -8.52
C LEU A 25 -11.29 -5.29 -7.69
N ALA A 26 -12.09 -4.44 -8.32
CA ALA A 26 -13.00 -3.52 -7.65
C ALA A 26 -13.95 -4.25 -6.69
N SER A 27 -14.61 -5.31 -7.18
CA SER A 27 -15.56 -6.10 -6.38
C SER A 27 -14.91 -6.76 -5.16
N PRO A 28 -13.77 -7.49 -5.27
CA PRO A 28 -13.05 -8.01 -4.11
C PRO A 28 -12.64 -6.94 -3.10
N ILE A 29 -12.22 -5.76 -3.57
CA ILE A 29 -11.81 -4.64 -2.70
C ILE A 29 -13.03 -4.11 -1.94
N CYS A 30 -14.10 -3.72 -2.64
CA CYS A 30 -15.32 -3.21 -2.00
C CYS A 30 -15.91 -4.22 -1.01
N TRP A 31 -15.89 -5.51 -1.34
CA TRP A 31 -16.32 -6.57 -0.44
C TRP A 31 -15.45 -6.67 0.82
N CYS A 32 -14.13 -6.49 0.68
CA CYS A 32 -13.21 -6.47 1.82
C CYS A 32 -13.46 -5.28 2.74
N LEU A 33 -13.66 -4.09 2.18
CA LEU A 33 -13.93 -2.89 2.95
C LEU A 33 -15.26 -3.00 3.70
N ARG A 34 -16.31 -3.50 3.02
CA ARG A 34 -17.61 -3.73 3.64
C ARG A 34 -17.54 -4.72 4.81
N GLN A 35 -16.79 -5.80 4.68
CA GLN A 35 -16.63 -6.79 5.76
C GLN A 35 -15.80 -6.28 6.94
N ALA A 36 -15.01 -5.23 6.74
CA ALA A 36 -14.26 -4.56 7.78
C ALA A 36 -15.00 -3.33 8.34
N GLU A 37 -16.27 -3.13 7.96
CA GLU A 37 -17.10 -1.98 8.36
C GLU A 37 -16.51 -0.61 7.96
N ILE A 38 -15.69 -0.60 6.90
CA ILE A 38 -15.07 0.61 6.36
C ILE A 38 -16.00 1.24 5.33
N HIS A 39 -16.29 2.53 5.52
CA HIS A 39 -17.20 3.27 4.65
C HIS A 39 -16.45 3.91 3.48
N ILE A 40 -16.88 3.61 2.26
CA ILE A 40 -16.39 4.29 1.05
C ILE A 40 -17.15 5.61 0.90
N ARG A 41 -16.43 6.73 0.96
CA ARG A 41 -16.96 8.10 0.78
C ARG A 41 -16.96 8.52 -0.68
N ASP A 42 -15.92 8.14 -1.41
CA ASP A 42 -15.76 8.44 -2.83
C ASP A 42 -14.98 7.32 -3.53
N GLN A 43 -15.22 7.16 -4.82
CA GLN A 43 -14.57 6.16 -5.66
C GLN A 43 -14.27 6.76 -7.03
N ASP A 44 -12.99 6.74 -7.40
CA ASP A 44 -12.53 7.11 -8.74
C ASP A 44 -11.99 5.89 -9.46
N MET A 45 -12.55 5.61 -10.64
CA MET A 45 -12.10 4.57 -11.55
C MET A 45 -11.47 5.29 -12.74
N GLY A 46 -10.17 5.59 -12.64
CA GLY A 46 -9.48 6.48 -13.56
C GLY A 46 -9.75 6.15 -15.05
N PHE A 47 -9.80 7.20 -15.88
CA PHE A 47 -10.25 7.14 -17.27
C PHE A 47 -9.56 6.09 -18.16
N SER A 48 -8.29 5.75 -17.91
CA SER A 48 -7.54 4.76 -18.69
C SER A 48 -7.73 3.32 -18.21
N GLY A 49 -8.39 3.11 -17.07
CA GLY A 49 -8.57 1.79 -16.47
C GLY A 49 -7.28 1.17 -15.94
N ASP A 50 -6.24 1.97 -15.72
CA ASP A 50 -4.95 1.53 -15.16
C ASP A 50 -4.74 1.97 -13.69
N SER A 51 -5.70 2.70 -13.14
CA SER A 51 -5.74 3.11 -11.74
C SER A 51 -7.17 3.10 -11.19
N MET A 52 -7.26 2.99 -9.87
CA MET A 52 -8.49 3.10 -9.11
C MET A 52 -8.16 3.65 -7.72
N SER A 53 -9.01 4.51 -7.19
CA SER A 53 -8.88 4.99 -5.81
C SER A 53 -10.21 4.93 -5.08
N PHE A 54 -10.12 4.71 -3.77
CA PHE A 54 -11.24 4.71 -2.85
C PHE A 54 -10.89 5.63 -1.69
N VAL A 55 -11.72 6.65 -1.46
CA VAL A 55 -11.64 7.48 -0.26
C VAL A 55 -12.53 6.84 0.79
N THR A 56 -11.98 6.58 1.97
CA THR A 56 -12.67 5.92 3.08
C THR A 56 -12.72 6.83 4.31
N ASP A 57 -13.35 6.35 5.38
CA ASP A 57 -13.29 6.97 6.70
C ASP A 57 -11.92 6.85 7.40
N HIS A 58 -11.04 5.96 6.95
CA HIS A 58 -9.68 5.76 7.48
C HIS A 58 -8.56 6.21 6.53
N GLY A 59 -8.91 6.89 5.44
CA GLY A 59 -7.97 7.42 4.45
C GLY A 59 -8.19 6.87 3.05
N THR A 60 -7.15 6.86 2.22
CA THR A 60 -7.26 6.60 0.79
C THR A 60 -6.60 5.29 0.40
N ILE A 61 -7.30 4.47 -0.39
CA ILE A 61 -6.78 3.24 -1.00
C ILE A 61 -6.58 3.50 -2.48
N SER A 62 -5.35 3.38 -2.95
CA SER A 62 -4.98 3.57 -4.34
C SER A 62 -4.49 2.25 -4.93
N VAL A 63 -5.00 1.90 -6.11
CA VAL A 63 -4.60 0.72 -6.86
C VAL A 63 -4.09 1.19 -8.21
N ASN A 64 -2.85 0.82 -8.55
CA ASN A 64 -2.19 1.22 -9.78
C ASN A 64 -1.60 0.00 -10.47
N ARG A 65 -1.86 -0.17 -11.76
CA ARG A 65 -1.26 -1.22 -12.56
C ARG A 65 -0.09 -0.63 -13.31
N LYS A 66 0.99 -1.39 -13.33
CA LYS A 66 2.17 -1.06 -14.09
C LYS A 66 2.60 -2.26 -14.88
N GLN A 67 2.81 -2.06 -16.18
CA GLN A 67 3.48 -3.05 -16.99
C GLN A 67 4.98 -2.93 -16.74
N SER A 68 5.61 -4.03 -16.31
CA SER A 68 7.04 -4.10 -16.10
C SER A 68 7.76 -4.38 -17.43
N LYS A 69 9.03 -4.01 -17.52
CA LYS A 69 9.88 -4.17 -18.72
C LYS A 69 10.11 -5.64 -19.12
N ALA A 70 9.84 -6.58 -18.23
CA ALA A 70 10.09 -8.01 -18.40
C ALA A 70 8.79 -8.82 -18.62
N ASP A 71 7.79 -8.23 -19.29
CA ASP A 71 6.50 -8.85 -19.59
C ASP A 71 5.70 -9.33 -18.36
N SER A 72 6.02 -8.81 -17.18
CA SER A 72 5.22 -9.03 -15.97
C SER A 72 4.31 -7.84 -15.71
N VAL A 73 3.12 -8.13 -15.18
CA VAL A 73 2.19 -7.10 -14.73
C VAL A 73 2.36 -6.95 -13.23
N GLU A 74 2.52 -5.71 -12.78
CA GLU A 74 2.56 -5.34 -11.38
C GLU A 74 1.28 -4.58 -11.02
N ILE A 75 0.71 -4.88 -9.86
CA ILE A 75 -0.41 -4.14 -9.29
C ILE A 75 0.03 -3.64 -7.92
N ALA A 76 0.22 -2.33 -7.81
CA ALA A 76 0.54 -1.66 -6.56
C ALA A 76 -0.76 -1.26 -5.87
N ILE A 77 -0.93 -1.71 -4.64
CA ILE A 77 -2.01 -1.28 -3.74
C ILE A 77 -1.35 -0.48 -2.61
N GLU A 78 -1.80 0.74 -2.42
CA GLU A 78 -1.33 1.66 -1.39
C GLU A 78 -2.51 2.09 -0.53
N VAL A 79 -2.35 2.01 0.78
CA VAL A 79 -3.32 2.48 1.76
C VAL A 79 -2.64 3.60 2.55
N SER A 80 -3.14 4.81 2.35
CA SER A 80 -2.67 6.03 3.03
C SER A 80 -3.64 6.36 4.14
N ALA A 81 -3.15 6.39 5.38
CA ALA A 81 -3.93 6.78 6.54
C ALA A 81 -3.98 8.32 6.67
N ASP A 82 -5.16 8.85 7.02
CA ASP A 82 -5.35 10.30 7.24
C ASP A 82 -4.67 10.77 8.53
N SER A 83 -4.57 9.89 9.54
CA SER A 83 -3.96 10.17 10.83
C SER A 83 -2.85 9.15 11.17
N SER A 84 -1.97 9.48 12.11
CA SER A 84 -0.97 8.54 12.63
C SER A 84 -1.61 7.40 13.43
N GLU A 85 -2.79 7.62 14.02
CA GLU A 85 -3.53 6.62 14.79
C GLU A 85 -4.08 5.52 13.86
N ASP A 86 -4.48 5.90 12.65
CA ASP A 86 -5.02 5.01 11.62
C ASP A 86 -3.96 4.19 10.88
N VAL A 87 -2.66 4.40 11.10
CA VAL A 87 -1.59 3.67 10.37
C VAL A 87 -1.67 2.15 10.64
N THR A 88 -2.06 1.75 11.85
CA THR A 88 -2.27 0.33 12.18
C THR A 88 -3.46 -0.24 11.41
N VAL A 89 -4.54 0.54 11.29
CA VAL A 89 -5.74 0.18 10.52
C VAL A 89 -5.40 0.08 9.04
N ALA A 90 -4.71 1.06 8.47
CA ALA A 90 -4.22 1.03 7.09
C ALA A 90 -3.35 -0.21 6.80
N ARG A 91 -2.50 -0.60 7.74
CA ARG A 91 -1.69 -1.83 7.62
C ARG A 91 -2.56 -3.09 7.58
N GLN A 92 -3.57 -3.17 8.44
CA GLN A 92 -4.50 -4.30 8.49
C GLN A 92 -5.36 -4.36 7.22
N ILE A 93 -5.88 -3.23 6.75
CA ILE A 93 -6.64 -3.11 5.50
C ILE A 93 -5.78 -3.63 4.34
N CYS A 94 -4.56 -3.09 4.21
CA CYS A 94 -3.65 -3.49 3.15
C CYS A 94 -3.38 -5.00 3.21
N TYR A 95 -3.06 -5.56 4.39
CA TYR A 95 -2.89 -7.00 4.55
C TYR A 95 -4.12 -7.81 4.11
N GLN A 96 -5.32 -7.45 4.58
CA GLN A 96 -6.55 -8.19 4.27
C GLN A 96 -6.88 -8.16 2.77
N LEU A 97 -6.70 -7.01 2.11
CA LEU A 97 -6.87 -6.87 0.67
C LEU A 97 -5.91 -7.81 -0.08
N ILE A 98 -4.62 -7.74 0.23
CA ILE A 98 -3.62 -8.58 -0.43
C ILE A 98 -3.86 -10.06 -0.16
N HIS A 99 -4.14 -10.44 1.09
CA HIS A 99 -4.38 -11.82 1.46
C HIS A 99 -5.55 -12.41 0.66
N ARG A 100 -6.65 -11.66 0.49
CA ARG A 100 -7.78 -12.10 -0.34
C ARG A 100 -7.45 -12.20 -1.82
N LEU A 101 -6.66 -11.26 -2.34
CA LEU A 101 -6.21 -11.31 -3.73
C LEU A 101 -5.32 -12.52 -4.00
N CYS A 102 -4.49 -12.92 -3.04
CA CYS A 102 -3.68 -14.15 -3.12
C CYS A 102 -4.52 -15.42 -3.27
N HIS A 103 -5.71 -15.45 -2.66
CA HIS A 103 -6.63 -16.59 -2.79
C HIS A 103 -7.39 -16.61 -4.12
N ARG A 104 -7.52 -15.45 -4.79
CA ARG A 104 -8.30 -15.32 -6.03
C ARG A 104 -7.48 -15.31 -7.31
N ALA A 105 -6.21 -14.91 -7.23
CA ALA A 105 -5.36 -14.73 -8.41
C ALA A 105 -4.00 -15.40 -8.24
N LYS A 106 -3.41 -15.83 -9.36
CA LYS A 106 -2.09 -16.47 -9.40
C LYS A 106 -0.99 -15.41 -9.28
N ILE A 107 -0.74 -14.98 -8.05
CA ILE A 107 0.33 -14.03 -7.70
C ILE A 107 1.65 -14.79 -7.59
N THR A 108 2.72 -14.27 -8.21
CA THR A 108 4.05 -14.89 -8.15
C THR A 108 4.84 -14.42 -6.94
N SER A 109 4.74 -13.13 -6.61
CA SER A 109 5.39 -12.53 -5.45
C SER A 109 4.71 -11.25 -5.02
N ILE A 110 4.95 -10.87 -3.77
CA ILE A 110 4.39 -9.70 -3.11
C ILE A 110 5.55 -8.90 -2.56
N VAL A 111 5.66 -7.63 -2.93
CA VAL A 111 6.64 -6.71 -2.37
C VAL A 111 5.93 -5.86 -1.32
N TRP A 112 6.26 -6.06 -0.05
CA TRP A 112 5.62 -5.35 1.06
C TRP A 112 6.43 -4.13 1.51
N GLN A 113 5.81 -2.95 1.56
CA GLN A 113 6.38 -1.72 2.09
C GLN A 113 5.79 -1.43 3.47
N PRO A 114 6.60 -0.94 4.43
CA PRO A 114 7.88 -0.22 4.25
C PRO A 114 9.13 -1.11 4.18
N SER A 115 9.04 -2.41 4.49
CA SER A 115 10.21 -3.30 4.58
C SER A 115 10.94 -3.53 3.25
N ARG A 116 10.22 -3.38 2.12
CA ARG A 116 10.62 -3.79 0.77
C ARG A 116 10.94 -5.29 0.64
N GLN A 117 10.48 -6.10 1.59
CA GLN A 117 10.66 -7.54 1.53
C GLN A 117 9.81 -8.15 0.42
N VAL A 118 10.39 -9.10 -0.30
CA VAL A 118 9.69 -9.90 -1.32
C VAL A 118 9.26 -11.20 -0.68
N LEU A 119 7.96 -11.47 -0.69
CA LEU A 119 7.32 -12.66 -0.13
C LEU A 119 6.63 -13.47 -1.21
N ARG A 120 6.63 -14.79 -1.06
CA ARG A 120 5.70 -15.65 -1.80
C ARG A 120 4.31 -15.55 -1.18
N PRO A 121 3.21 -15.79 -1.93
CA PRO A 121 1.86 -15.75 -1.38
C PRO A 121 1.68 -16.63 -0.13
N ALA A 122 2.22 -17.85 -0.12
CA ALA A 122 2.15 -18.76 1.03
C ALA A 122 2.89 -18.26 2.28
N GLN A 123 3.82 -17.31 2.13
CA GLN A 123 4.59 -16.72 3.23
C GLN A 123 3.97 -15.40 3.72
N PHE A 124 2.99 -14.87 2.98
CA PHE A 124 2.32 -13.61 3.30
C PHE A 124 1.26 -13.82 4.38
N THR A 125 1.71 -13.86 5.63
CA THR A 125 0.86 -14.03 6.81
C THR A 125 0.93 -12.80 7.71
N TRP A 126 -0.13 -12.58 8.51
CA TRP A 126 -0.16 -11.45 9.44
C TRP A 126 0.99 -11.51 10.46
N ALA A 127 1.30 -12.70 11.00
CA ALA A 127 2.41 -12.90 11.93
C ALA A 127 3.74 -12.47 11.32
N VAL A 128 4.04 -12.94 10.10
CA VAL A 128 5.25 -12.54 9.35
C VAL A 128 5.31 -11.03 9.16
N LEU A 129 4.18 -10.37 8.89
CA LEU A 129 4.15 -8.91 8.78
C LEU A 129 4.35 -8.22 10.13
N GLN A 130 3.80 -8.71 11.24
CA GLN A 130 3.97 -8.09 12.55
C GLN A 130 5.44 -8.08 12.99
N ASP A 131 6.17 -9.14 12.68
CA ASP A 131 7.58 -9.32 13.03
C ASP A 131 8.53 -8.50 12.12
N MET A 132 8.02 -7.96 11.00
CA MET A 132 8.86 -7.19 10.09
C MET A 132 9.30 -5.86 10.70
N PRO A 133 10.61 -5.54 10.63
CA PRO A 133 11.12 -4.27 11.11
C PRO A 133 10.41 -3.13 10.34
N ARG A 134 9.72 -2.28 11.09
CA ARG A 134 9.24 -1.00 10.57
C ARG A 134 10.50 -0.18 10.32
N ARG A 135 10.81 0.14 9.06
CA ARG A 135 11.80 1.20 8.81
C ARG A 135 11.21 2.46 9.44
N LEU A 136 11.79 2.88 10.57
CA LEU A 136 11.66 4.25 11.03
C LEU A 136 12.04 5.10 9.81
N GLY A 137 11.08 5.87 9.31
CA GLY A 137 11.36 6.83 8.24
C GLY A 137 12.60 7.61 8.65
N GLU A 138 13.48 7.90 7.69
CA GLU A 138 14.67 8.71 7.94
C GLU A 138 14.25 9.88 8.82
N VAL A 139 14.75 9.88 10.06
CA VAL A 139 14.59 11.00 10.99
C VAL A 139 15.09 12.19 10.20
N THR A 140 14.15 13.06 9.81
CA THR A 140 14.47 14.31 9.13
C THR A 140 15.56 14.93 9.97
N GLN A 141 16.74 15.10 9.37
CA GLN A 141 17.92 15.65 10.02
C GLN A 141 17.46 16.80 10.91
N ILE A 142 17.72 16.68 12.20
CA ILE A 142 17.59 17.79 13.15
C ILE A 142 18.35 18.93 12.47
N ARG A 143 17.62 19.92 11.94
CA ARG A 143 18.21 21.17 11.51
C ARG A 143 18.90 21.70 12.76
N GLN A 144 20.22 21.50 12.84
CA GLN A 144 21.04 22.23 13.79
C GLN A 144 20.73 23.70 13.51
N ARG A 145 19.97 24.32 14.41
CA ARG A 145 19.87 25.78 14.43
C ARG A 145 21.31 26.27 14.47
N PRO A 146 21.78 27.10 13.53
CA PRO A 146 23.03 27.79 13.76
C PRO A 146 22.88 28.55 15.08
N HIS A 147 23.78 28.27 16.02
CA HIS A 147 23.88 29.05 17.24
C HIS A 147 24.01 30.51 16.83
N TYR A 148 23.05 31.33 17.25
CA TYR A 148 23.19 32.77 17.22
C TYR A 148 24.45 33.12 18.03
N GLY A 149 25.54 33.43 17.32
CA GLY A 149 26.69 34.08 17.90
C GLY A 149 26.27 35.49 18.29
N ALA A 150 25.99 35.67 19.57
CA ALA A 150 25.99 36.97 20.21
C ALA A 150 27.44 37.44 20.38
N ALA A 151 27.76 38.58 19.77
CA ALA A 151 28.82 39.53 20.14
C ALA A 151 28.59 40.73 19.20
N ILE A 152 27.98 41.85 19.59
CA ILE A 152 28.42 42.84 20.58
C ILE A 152 29.93 43.07 20.49
N HIS A 153 30.35 43.99 19.63
CA HIS A 153 31.09 45.21 20.01
C HIS A 153 31.17 46.17 18.82
#